data_AF-A0A316P2H0-F1
#
_entry.id   AF-A0A316P2H0-F1
#
_cell.length_a   1.000
_cell.length_b   1.000
_cell.length_c   1.000
_cell.angle_alpha   90.00
_cell.angle_beta   90.00
_cell.angle_gamma   90.00
#
_symmetry.space_group_name_H-M   'P 1'
#
loop_
_entity.id
_entity.type
_entity.pdbx_description
1 polymer ?
#
loop_
_entity_poly.entity_id
_entity_poly.type
_entity_poly.pdbx_seq_one_letter_code
_entity_poly.pdbx_strand_id
1 'polypeptide(L)'
;MSRGPKMEDDDACIQEGIYFVTKGSTLRKMAKVFNKSPSTIKKDLDHIEDLDKGLYAQVRKQVQINLDQRCFRGGESTREKFLRLELAQEAISIEEMKNR
;
A
#
# COMPACT_ATOMS: atom_id res chain seq x y z
N MET A 1 24.43 -8.17 7.71
CA MET A 1 23.02 -8.12 7.25
C MET A 1 22.97 -8.66 5.84
N SER A 2 22.91 -9.98 5.68
CA SER A 2 22.95 -10.61 4.36
C SER A 2 21.55 -11.06 3.96
N ARG A 3 21.13 -10.65 2.75
CA ARG A 3 20.16 -11.24 1.82
C ARG A 3 19.64 -10.08 0.95
N GLY A 4 20.00 -9.88 -0.32
CA GLY A 4 20.77 -10.60 -1.33
C GLY A 4 20.43 -9.93 -2.68
N PRO A 5 21.27 -9.99 -3.72
CA PRO A 5 20.83 -9.63 -5.07
C PRO A 5 20.15 -10.85 -5.68
N LYS A 6 18.85 -10.74 -6.00
CA LYS A 6 18.15 -11.69 -6.87
C LYS A 6 17.14 -10.89 -7.70
N MET A 7 17.65 -10.30 -8.79
CA MET A 7 16.89 -9.80 -9.93
C MET A 7 16.38 -11.02 -10.71
N GLU A 8 15.41 -11.75 -10.15
CA GLU A 8 15.23 -13.13 -10.60
C GLU A 8 14.38 -13.31 -11.85
N ASP A 9 13.37 -12.50 -12.15
CA ASP A 9 12.63 -12.65 -13.41
C ASP A 9 12.01 -11.32 -13.86
N ASP A 10 12.37 -10.85 -15.06
CA ASP A 10 11.76 -9.69 -15.72
C ASP A 10 10.22 -9.87 -15.82
N ASP A 11 9.78 -11.12 -16.04
CA ASP A 11 8.37 -11.50 -16.08
C ASP A 11 7.64 -11.21 -14.76
N ALA A 12 8.30 -11.42 -13.62
CA ALA A 12 7.69 -11.13 -12.31
C ALA A 12 7.48 -9.63 -12.11
N CYS A 13 8.43 -8.80 -12.55
CA CYS A 13 8.32 -7.34 -12.48
C CYS A 13 7.15 -6.85 -13.34
N ILE A 14 7.01 -7.39 -14.55
CA ILE A 14 5.90 -7.07 -15.46
C ILE A 14 4.56 -7.47 -14.83
N GLN A 15 4.46 -8.65 -14.21
CA GLN A 15 3.24 -9.10 -13.52
C GLN A 15 2.86 -8.18 -12.35
N GLU A 16 3.83 -7.73 -11.56
CA GLU A 16 3.60 -6.77 -10.48
C GLU A 16 3.10 -5.42 -11.00
N GLY A 17 3.69 -4.91 -12.09
CA GLY A 17 3.25 -3.69 -12.75
C GLY A 17 1.81 -3.79 -13.28
N ILE A 18 1.48 -4.89 -13.96
CA ILE A 18 0.12 -5.16 -14.46
C ILE A 18 -0.86 -5.23 -13.29
N TYR A 19 -0.52 -5.94 -12.21
CA TYR A 19 -1.35 -6.02 -11.01
C TYR A 19 -1.58 -4.63 -10.39
N PHE A 20 -0.54 -3.80 -10.31
CA PHE A 20 -0.61 -2.47 -9.73
C PHE A 20 -1.57 -1.56 -10.50
N VAL A 21 -1.46 -1.55 -11.83
CA VAL A 21 -2.30 -0.73 -12.71
C VAL A 21 -3.73 -1.25 -12.72
N THR A 22 -3.94 -2.57 -12.87
CA THR A 22 -5.29 -3.16 -12.97
C THR A 22 -6.08 -3.05 -11.67
N LYS A 23 -5.45 -3.21 -10.51
CA LYS A 23 -6.13 -3.10 -9.21
C LYS A 23 -6.11 -1.70 -8.62
N GLY A 24 -5.31 -0.79 -9.16
CA GLY A 24 -5.11 0.54 -8.60
C GLY A 24 -4.65 0.54 -7.14
N SER A 25 -3.93 -0.50 -6.72
CA SER A 25 -3.59 -0.75 -5.33
C SER A 25 -2.50 0.22 -4.84
N THR A 26 -2.11 0.15 -3.55
CA THR A 26 -0.97 0.92 -3.02
C THR A 26 0.24 0.01 -2.84
N LEU A 27 1.46 0.57 -2.86
CA LEU A 27 2.69 -0.21 -2.65
C LEU A 27 2.66 -1.03 -1.36
N ARG A 28 2.04 -0.49 -0.29
CA ARG A 28 1.85 -1.22 0.98
C ARG A 28 0.87 -2.40 0.86
N LYS A 29 -0.15 -2.30 0.02
CA LYS A 29 -1.09 -3.41 -0.25
C LYS A 29 -0.40 -4.47 -1.10
N MET A 30 0.30 -4.07 -2.16
CA MET A 30 1.08 -5.00 -2.98
C MET A 30 2.11 -5.77 -2.16
N ALA A 31 2.80 -5.09 -1.23
CA ALA A 31 3.78 -5.71 -0.34
C ALA A 31 3.21 -6.92 0.43
N LYS A 32 1.94 -6.82 0.85
CA LYS A 32 1.25 -7.92 1.51
C LYS A 32 0.85 -9.06 0.56
N VAL A 33 0.54 -8.74 -0.69
CA VAL A 33 0.12 -9.73 -1.70
C VAL A 33 1.30 -10.53 -2.22
N PHE A 34 2.39 -9.85 -2.58
CA PHE A 34 3.58 -10.47 -3.14
C PHE A 34 4.60 -10.92 -2.07
N ASN A 35 4.28 -10.75 -0.78
CA ASN A 35 5.18 -11.04 0.35
C ASN A 35 6.56 -10.38 0.21
N LYS A 36 6.60 -9.19 -0.40
CA LYS A 36 7.81 -8.38 -0.62
C LYS A 36 7.77 -7.13 0.23
N SER A 37 8.93 -6.54 0.48
CA SER A 37 8.97 -5.24 1.13
C SER A 37 8.47 -4.14 0.19
N PRO A 38 7.83 -3.07 0.69
CA PRO A 38 7.38 -1.96 -0.17
C PRO A 38 8.51 -1.29 -0.96
N SER A 39 9.74 -1.31 -0.43
CA SER A 39 10.93 -0.78 -1.12
C SER A 39 11.43 -1.73 -2.22
N THR A 40 11.29 -3.04 -2.04
CA THR A 40 11.54 -4.03 -3.10
C THR A 40 10.56 -3.82 -4.25
N ILE A 41 9.25 -3.76 -3.96
CA ILE A 41 8.24 -3.53 -5.01
C ILE A 41 8.47 -2.23 -5.75
N LYS A 42 8.87 -1.16 -5.04
CA LYS A 42 9.21 0.10 -5.72
C LYS A 42 10.36 -0.09 -6.72
N LYS A 43 11.43 -0.79 -6.32
CA LYS A 43 12.56 -1.08 -7.21
C LYS A 43 12.13 -1.93 -8.40
N ASP A 44 11.28 -2.93 -8.16
CA ASP A 44 10.77 -3.82 -9.21
C ASP A 44 9.90 -3.04 -10.21
N LEU A 45 9.08 -2.09 -9.74
CA LEU A 45 8.30 -1.19 -10.60
C LEU A 45 9.17 -0.18 -11.37
N ASP A 46 10.24 0.32 -10.76
CA ASP A 46 11.19 1.21 -11.44
C ASP A 46 11.97 0.45 -12.55
N HIS A 47 12.26 -0.84 -12.35
CA HIS A 47 12.90 -1.73 -13.35
C HIS A 47 12.04 -1.96 -14.61
N ILE A 48 10.71 -1.82 -14.52
CA ILE A 48 9.81 -1.94 -15.68
C ILE A 48 10.13 -0.86 -16.73
N GLU A 49 10.74 0.27 -16.37
CA GLU A 49 11.11 1.33 -17.32
C GLU A 49 12.02 0.81 -18.44
N ASP A 50 12.93 -0.12 -18.11
CA ASP A 50 13.87 -0.73 -19.06
C ASP A 50 13.24 -1.87 -19.86
N LEU A 51 12.19 -2.51 -19.34
CA LEU A 51 11.51 -3.66 -19.96
C LEU A 51 10.35 -3.25 -20.86
N ASP A 52 9.44 -2.42 -20.35
CA ASP A 52 8.25 -1.94 -21.05
C ASP A 52 7.89 -0.51 -20.63
N LYS A 53 8.28 0.44 -21.48
CA LYS A 53 8.00 1.87 -21.31
C LYS A 53 6.50 2.19 -21.29
N GLY A 54 5.68 1.43 -22.01
CA GLY A 54 4.23 1.61 -22.07
C GLY A 54 3.56 1.23 -20.76
N LEU A 55 3.95 0.10 -20.19
CA LEU A 55 3.49 -0.32 -18.87
C LEU A 55 4.00 0.62 -17.77
N TYR A 56 5.27 1.03 -17.83
CA TYR A 56 5.84 1.96 -16.86
C TYR A 56 5.11 3.32 -16.83
N ALA A 57 4.71 3.85 -17.99
CA ALA A 57 3.91 5.08 -18.04
C ALA A 57 2.57 4.94 -17.30
N GLN A 58 1.92 3.77 -17.39
CA GLN A 58 0.69 3.49 -16.65
C GLN A 58 0.95 3.35 -15.15
N VAL A 59 2.02 2.66 -14.75
CA VAL A 59 2.46 2.57 -13.35
C VAL A 59 2.70 3.97 -12.77
N ARG A 60 3.43 4.84 -13.47
CA ARG A 60 3.70 6.22 -13.04
C ARG A 60 2.41 7.01 -12.86
N LYS A 61 1.46 6.91 -13.79
CA LYS A 61 0.14 7.53 -13.66
C LYS A 61 -0.58 7.05 -12.41
N GLN A 62 -0.55 5.74 -12.14
CA GLN A 62 -1.20 5.17 -10.95
C GLN A 62 -0.51 5.60 -9.64
N VAL A 63 0.82 5.76 -9.64
CA VAL A 63 1.54 6.35 -8.50
C VAL A 63 1.09 7.78 -8.26
N GLN A 64 0.94 8.59 -9.30
CA GLN A 64 0.48 9.97 -9.17
C GLN A 64 -0.91 10.06 -8.53
N ILE A 65 -1.86 9.27 -9.04
CA ILE A 65 -3.23 9.18 -8.46
C ILE A 65 -3.16 8.83 -6.97
N ASN A 66 -2.30 7.89 -6.59
CA ASN A 66 -2.11 7.48 -5.20
C ASN A 66 -1.49 8.58 -4.32
N LEU A 67 -0.59 9.40 -4.87
CA LEU A 67 0.00 10.54 -4.18
C LEU A 67 -1.06 11.63 -3.94
N ASP A 68 -1.86 11.94 -4.95
CA ASP A 68 -2.92 12.94 -4.86
C ASP A 68 -3.98 12.56 -3.82
N GLN A 69 -4.33 11.27 -3.75
CA GLN A 69 -5.28 10.74 -2.76
C GLN A 69 -4.70 10.59 -1.35
N ARG A 70 -3.38 10.75 -1.14
CA ARG A 70 -2.73 10.49 0.15
C ARG A 70 -3.27 11.39 1.26
N CYS A 71 -3.51 12.66 0.97
CA CYS A 71 -4.01 13.63 1.95
C CYS A 71 -5.42 13.26 2.42
N PHE A 72 -6.30 12.87 1.49
CA PHE A 72 -7.64 12.39 1.81
C PHE A 72 -7.59 11.16 2.74
N ARG A 73 -6.79 10.16 2.36
CA ARG A 73 -6.59 8.94 3.18
C ARG A 73 -5.99 9.26 4.56
N GLY A 74 -5.12 10.27 4.66
CA GLY A 74 -4.55 10.74 5.92
C GLY A 74 -5.58 11.41 6.84
N GLY A 75 -6.46 12.23 6.27
CA GLY A 75 -7.59 12.83 6.99
C GLY A 75 -8.55 11.77 7.51
N GLU A 76 -8.92 10.81 6.65
CA GLU A 76 -9.77 9.66 7.00
C GLU A 76 -9.15 8.83 8.13
N SER A 77 -7.85 8.52 8.05
CA SER A 77 -7.14 7.80 9.11
C SER A 77 -7.15 8.53 10.46
N THR A 78 -7.02 9.86 10.45
CA THR A 78 -7.09 10.66 11.68
C THR A 78 -8.49 10.62 12.27
N ARG A 79 -9.52 10.81 11.43
CA ARG A 79 -10.93 10.73 11.85
C ARG A 79 -11.26 9.36 12.46
N GLU A 80 -10.87 8.28 11.79
CA GLU A 80 -11.07 6.91 12.29
C GLU A 80 -10.40 6.67 13.64
N LYS A 81 -9.20 7.22 13.85
CA LYS A 81 -8.49 7.11 15.14
C LYS A 81 -9.33 7.72 16.27
N PHE A 82 -9.85 8.94 16.09
CA PHE A 82 -10.63 9.61 17.14
C PHE A 82 -11.98 8.94 17.37
N LEU A 83 -12.68 8.53 16.31
CA LEU A 83 -13.94 7.78 16.44
C LEU A 83 -13.74 6.47 17.23
N ARG A 84 -12.63 5.76 16.99
CA ARG A 84 -12.30 4.53 17.75
C ARG A 84 -12.01 4.82 19.22
N LEU A 85 -11.41 5.98 19.54
CA LEU A 85 -11.17 6.38 20.93
C LEU A 85 -12.47 6.74 21.64
N GLU A 86 -13.38 7.46 20.98
CA GLU A 86 -14.72 7.77 21.52
C GLU A 86 -15.51 6.50 21.80
N LEU A 87 -15.60 5.57 20.84
CA LEU A 87 -16.27 4.28 21.02
C LEU A 87 -15.63 3.45 22.14
N ALA A 88 -14.31 3.50 22.30
CA ALA A 88 -13.62 2.81 23.38
C ALA A 88 -13.96 3.43 24.75
N GLN A 89 -14.06 4.76 24.85
CA GLN A 89 -14.47 5.45 26.08
C GLN A 89 -15.91 5.10 26.45
N GLU A 90 -16.82 5.12 25.49
CA GLU A 90 -18.22 4.73 25.69
C GLU A 90 -18.34 3.27 26.17
N ALA A 91 -17.58 2.35 25.56
CA ALA A 91 -17.57 0.95 25.97
C ALA A 91 -17.11 0.77 27.42
N ILE A 92 -16.05 1.48 27.84
CA ILE A 92 -15.55 1.44 29.22
C ILE A 92 -16.62 1.95 30.19
N SER A 93 -17.25 3.10 29.89
CA SER A 93 -18.31 3.66 30.75
C SER A 93 -19.50 2.70 30.90
N ILE A 94 -19.90 2.01 29.83
CA ILE A 94 -20.97 1.00 29.88
C ILE A 94 -20.57 -0.19 30.75
N GLU A 95 -19.34 -0.70 30.62
CA GLU A 95 -18.83 -1.79 31.45
C GLU A 95 -18.79 -1.41 32.93
N GLU A 96 -18.33 -0.19 33.25
CA GLU A 96 -18.33 0.34 34.61
C GLU A 96 -19.74 0.46 35.20
N MET A 97 -20.75 0.81 34.40
CA MET A 97 -22.15 0.87 34.85
C MET A 97 -22.74 -0.52 35.09
N LYS A 98 -22.36 -1.54 34.32
CA LYS A 98 -22.83 -2.92 34.48
C LYS A 98 -22.21 -3.64 35.68
N ASN A 99 -21.03 -3.21 36.11
CA ASN A 99 -20.31 -3.77 37.25
C ASN A 99 -20.71 -3.14 38.60
N ARG A 100 -21.64 -2.18 38.60
CA ARG A 100 -22.30 -1.64 39.81
C ARG A 100 -23.63 -2.33 40.03
#